data_AF-A0A3M0CI41-F1
#
_entry.id   AF-A0A3M0CI41-F1
#
_cell.length_a   1.000
_cell.length_b   1.000
_cell.length_c   1.000
_cell.angle_alpha   90.00
_cell.angle_beta   90.00
_cell.angle_gamma   90.00
#
_symmetry.space_group_name_H-M   'P 1'
#
loop_
_entity.id
_entity.type
_entity.pdbx_description
1 polymer ?
#
loop_
_entity_poly.entity_id
_entity_poly.type
_entity_poly.pdbx_seq_one_letter_code
_entity_poly.pdbx_strand_id
1 'polypeptide(L)'
;MISSRPALTPRQTVLSVMAGAVLWFLAALLLKVIGPMGAYEGINMVILYVLVIPVTVPFIPLVRTVAGLAHDQTALGIAMATAAAALLDGLALAWAPGLYGTETAYVAGAGATILWGAGVAIVLGFVMNRAS
;
A
#
# COMPACT_ATOMS: atom_id res chain seq x y z
N MET A 1 14.01 -31.40 9.65
CA MET A 1 14.55 -30.86 8.39
C MET A 1 14.37 -29.35 8.47
N ILE A 2 15.44 -28.57 8.68
CA ILE A 2 15.33 -27.10 8.82
C ILE A 2 15.18 -26.53 7.41
N SER A 3 13.96 -26.13 7.03
CA SER A 3 13.73 -25.39 5.79
C SER A 3 14.16 -23.94 6.00
N SER A 4 15.33 -23.56 5.49
CA SER A 4 15.84 -22.19 5.60
C SER A 4 15.11 -21.26 4.63
N ARG A 5 13.93 -20.76 4.97
CA ARG A 5 13.28 -19.67 4.20
C ARG A 5 12.60 -18.62 5.08
N PRO A 6 13.28 -17.48 5.24
CA PRO A 6 12.57 -16.22 5.49
C PRO A 6 13.11 -15.03 4.66
N ALA A 7 14.22 -15.17 3.94
CA ALA A 7 14.86 -14.06 3.24
C ALA A 7 14.33 -13.89 1.80
N LEU A 8 14.12 -12.64 1.38
CA LEU A 8 13.86 -12.30 -0.02
C LEU A 8 15.18 -12.30 -0.81
N THR A 9 15.13 -12.79 -2.04
CA THR A 9 16.22 -12.54 -2.99
C THR A 9 16.27 -11.06 -3.38
N PRO A 10 17.43 -10.51 -3.82
CA PRO A 10 17.52 -9.13 -4.27
C PRO A 10 16.48 -8.79 -5.36
N ARG A 11 16.22 -9.73 -6.28
CA ARG A 11 15.18 -9.58 -7.32
C ARG A 11 13.78 -9.46 -6.71
N GLN A 12 13.42 -10.33 -5.78
CA GLN A 12 12.13 -10.29 -5.08
C GLN A 12 11.96 -8.97 -4.30
N THR A 13 13.02 -8.50 -3.64
CA THR A 13 13.03 -7.22 -2.93
C THR A 13 12.77 -6.06 -3.88
N VAL A 14 13.54 -5.96 -4.98
CA VAL A 14 13.37 -4.89 -5.98
C VAL A 14 11.97 -4.91 -6.58
N LEU A 15 11.46 -6.08 -6.97
CA LEU A 15 10.12 -6.19 -7.55
C LEU A 15 9.03 -5.83 -6.53
N SER A 16 9.20 -6.17 -5.26
CA SER A 16 8.26 -5.76 -4.20
C SER A 16 8.27 -4.25 -4.01
N VAL A 17 9.46 -3.62 -3.96
CA VAL A 17 9.63 -2.17 -3.87
C VAL A 17 8.97 -1.46 -5.07
N MET A 18 9.21 -1.94 -6.29
CA MET A 18 8.61 -1.37 -7.50
C MET A 18 7.09 -1.52 -7.51
N ALA A 19 6.57 -2.68 -7.10
CA ALA A 19 5.13 -2.88 -6.98
C ALA A 19 4.50 -1.92 -5.96
N GLY A 20 5.14 -1.75 -4.80
CA GLY A 20 4.72 -0.78 -3.78
C GLY A 20 4.69 0.66 -4.29
N ALA A 21 5.76 1.08 -4.99
CA ALA A 21 5.84 2.41 -5.59
C ALA A 21 4.72 2.66 -6.62
N VAL A 22 4.45 1.69 -7.49
CA VAL A 22 3.39 1.81 -8.50
C VAL A 22 2.00 1.85 -7.84
N LEU A 23 1.73 0.94 -6.91
CA LEU A 23 0.44 0.88 -6.22
C LEU A 23 0.17 2.16 -5.42
N TRP A 24 1.19 2.68 -4.73
CA TRP A 24 1.12 3.97 -4.04
C TRP A 24 0.76 5.10 -5.00
N PHE A 25 1.48 5.22 -6.12
CA PHE A 25 1.26 6.31 -7.06
C PHE A 25 -0.15 6.28 -7.64
N LEU A 26 -0.64 5.09 -8.01
CA LEU A 26 -2.02 4.90 -8.48
C LEU A 26 -3.04 5.26 -7.40
N ALA A 27 -2.80 4.88 -6.14
CA ALA A 27 -3.67 5.24 -5.02
C ALA A 27 -3.69 6.76 -4.80
N ALA A 28 -2.55 7.44 -4.82
CA ALA A 28 -2.46 8.89 -4.67
C ALA A 28 -3.26 9.63 -5.76
N LEU A 29 -3.14 9.19 -7.02
CA LEU A 29 -3.91 9.76 -8.13
C LEU A 29 -5.42 9.50 -7.99
N LEU A 30 -5.83 8.28 -7.61
CA LEU A 30 -7.23 7.96 -7.36
C LEU A 30 -7.81 8.84 -6.25
N LEU A 31 -7.07 8.98 -5.14
CA LEU A 31 -7.44 9.77 -3.98
C LEU A 31 -7.56 11.27 -4.32
N LYS A 32 -6.68 11.79 -5.18
CA LYS A 32 -6.81 13.13 -5.72
C LYS A 32 -8.10 13.34 -6.51
N VAL A 33 -8.55 12.33 -7.27
CA VAL A 33 -9.77 12.41 -8.07
C VAL A 33 -11.02 12.35 -7.19
N ILE A 34 -11.06 11.46 -6.21
CA ILE A 34 -12.26 11.28 -5.37
C ILE A 34 -12.36 12.29 -4.22
N GLY A 35 -11.25 12.93 -3.83
CA GLY A 35 -11.22 13.95 -2.77
C GLY A 35 -12.26 15.06 -2.99
N PRO A 36 -12.24 15.77 -4.13
CA PRO A 36 -13.24 16.79 -4.48
C PRO A 36 -14.69 16.28 -4.59
N MET A 37 -14.90 14.96 -4.62
CA MET A 37 -16.24 14.35 -4.58
C MET A 37 -16.76 14.17 -3.13
N GLY A 38 -16.05 14.73 -2.14
CA GLY A 38 -16.40 14.65 -0.72
C GLY A 38 -15.94 13.36 -0.03
N ALA A 39 -14.95 12.65 -0.59
CA ALA A 39 -14.48 11.38 -0.05
C ALA A 39 -13.88 11.48 1.36
N TYR A 40 -13.38 12.66 1.75
CA TYR A 40 -12.75 12.90 3.06
C TYR A 40 -13.69 13.52 4.09
N GLU A 41 -14.98 13.61 3.80
CA GLU A 41 -15.95 14.32 4.65
C GLU A 41 -16.87 13.36 5.41
N GLY A 42 -17.02 13.59 6.72
CA GLY A 42 -18.00 12.92 7.58
C GLY A 42 -18.01 11.39 7.41
N ILE A 43 -19.18 10.84 7.07
CA ILE A 43 -19.37 9.40 6.91
C ILE A 43 -18.64 8.82 5.69
N ASN A 44 -18.36 9.61 4.66
CA ASN A 44 -17.68 9.15 3.45
C ASN A 44 -16.25 8.71 3.75
N MET A 45 -15.57 9.40 4.68
CA MET A 45 -14.23 9.01 5.13
C MET A 45 -14.24 7.64 5.82
N VAL A 46 -15.26 7.35 6.62
CA VAL A 46 -15.43 6.03 7.27
C VAL A 46 -15.67 4.95 6.21
N ILE A 47 -16.55 5.21 5.25
CA ILE A 47 -16.83 4.29 4.13
C ILE A 47 -15.55 4.02 3.33
N LEU A 48 -14.78 5.07 3.02
CA LEU A 48 -13.50 4.97 2.33
C LEU A 48 -12.54 4.03 3.08
N TYR A 49 -12.37 4.24 4.38
CA TYR A 49 -11.48 3.42 5.22
C TYR A 49 -11.90 1.94 5.24
N VAL A 50 -13.21 1.68 5.31
CA VAL A 50 -13.76 0.32 5.25
C VAL A 50 -13.51 -0.29 3.87
N LEU A 51 -13.72 0.45 2.78
CA LEU A 51 -13.52 -0.01 1.40
C LEU A 51 -12.06 -0.27 1.05
N VAL A 52 -11.11 0.44 1.67
CA VAL A 52 -9.67 0.18 1.49
C VAL A 52 -9.32 -1.27 1.84
N ILE A 53 -9.99 -1.89 2.81
CA ILE A 53 -9.74 -3.28 3.21
C ILE A 53 -10.01 -4.27 2.07
N PRO A 54 -11.26 -4.43 1.57
CA PRO A 54 -11.54 -5.35 0.48
C PRO A 54 -10.83 -4.97 -0.82
N VAL A 55 -10.55 -3.68 -1.06
CA VAL A 55 -9.76 -3.24 -2.21
C VAL A 55 -8.30 -3.69 -2.09
N THR A 56 -7.73 -3.73 -0.90
CA THR A 56 -6.33 -4.16 -0.67
C THR A 56 -6.14 -5.66 -0.82
N VAL A 57 -7.15 -6.47 -0.48
CA VAL A 57 -7.11 -7.95 -0.56
C VAL A 57 -6.57 -8.49 -1.91
N PRO A 58 -7.08 -8.09 -3.09
CA PRO A 58 -6.59 -8.59 -4.37
C PRO A 58 -5.16 -8.15 -4.71
N PHE A 59 -4.65 -7.07 -4.11
CA PHE A 59 -3.28 -6.60 -4.35
C PHE A 59 -2.23 -7.47 -3.66
N ILE A 60 -2.57 -8.15 -2.55
CA ILE A 60 -1.64 -9.08 -1.88
C ILE A 60 -1.18 -10.22 -2.81
N PRO A 61 -2.08 -11.03 -3.41
CA PRO A 61 -1.67 -12.06 -4.36
C PRO A 61 -1.09 -11.48 -5.66
N LEU A 62 -1.48 -10.28 -6.07
CA LEU A 62 -0.87 -9.60 -7.21
C LEU A 62 0.61 -9.32 -6.97
N VAL A 63 0.96 -8.67 -5.86
CA VAL A 63 2.36 -8.40 -5.49
C VAL A 63 3.14 -9.70 -5.35
N ARG A 64 2.54 -10.71 -4.72
CA ARG A 64 3.13 -12.05 -4.62
C ARG A 64 3.50 -12.62 -5.99
N THR A 65 2.59 -12.50 -6.95
CA THR A 65 2.77 -13.01 -8.32
C THR A 65 3.82 -12.22 -9.08
N VAL A 66 3.77 -10.89 -9.02
CA VAL A 66 4.72 -9.99 -9.71
C VAL A 66 6.14 -10.16 -9.18
N ALA A 67 6.31 -10.22 -7.86
CA ALA A 67 7.62 -10.38 -7.25
C ALA A 67 8.09 -11.84 -7.21
N GLY A 68 7.24 -12.82 -7.54
CA GLY A 68 7.58 -14.24 -7.50
C GLY A 68 7.86 -14.73 -6.08
N LEU A 69 7.04 -14.28 -5.12
CA LEU A 69 7.17 -14.64 -3.71
C LEU A 69 6.52 -16.00 -3.44
N ALA A 70 7.15 -16.80 -2.59
CA ALA A 70 6.50 -17.97 -2.01
C ALA A 70 5.44 -17.56 -0.96
N HIS A 71 4.57 -18.49 -0.57
CA HIS A 71 3.49 -18.22 0.38
C HIS A 71 3.99 -17.78 1.77
N ASP A 72 5.15 -18.30 2.19
CA ASP A 72 5.84 -18.00 3.46
C ASP A 72 6.64 -16.69 3.42
N GLN A 73 6.87 -16.13 2.22
CA GLN A 73 7.53 -14.83 1.98
C GLN A 73 6.55 -13.66 1.83
N THR A 74 5.24 -13.93 1.86
CA THR A 74 4.20 -12.93 1.57
C THR A 74 4.29 -11.75 2.52
N ALA A 75 4.38 -12.00 3.84
CA ALA A 75 4.46 -10.92 4.83
C ALA A 75 5.66 -10.00 4.59
N LEU A 76 6.85 -10.59 4.34
CA LEU A 76 8.08 -9.82 4.14
C LEU A 76 8.06 -9.02 2.84
N GLY A 77 7.59 -9.62 1.74
CA GLY A 77 7.47 -8.92 0.47
C GLY A 77 6.46 -7.77 0.51
N ILE A 78 5.31 -7.98 1.15
CA ILE A 78 4.32 -6.91 1.36
C ILE A 78 4.88 -5.82 2.27
N ALA A 79 5.59 -6.16 3.35
CA ALA A 79 6.25 -5.17 4.19
C ALA A 79 7.25 -4.31 3.39
N MET A 80 8.03 -4.91 2.49
CA MET A 80 8.96 -4.16 1.62
C MET A 80 8.23 -3.26 0.61
N ALA A 81 7.15 -3.76 -0.01
CA ALA A 81 6.31 -2.97 -0.91
C ALA A 81 5.69 -1.77 -0.18
N THR A 82 5.11 -2.02 0.99
CA THR A 82 4.49 -0.99 1.82
C THR A 82 5.50 0.01 2.37
N ALA A 83 6.70 -0.43 2.77
CA ALA A 83 7.76 0.47 3.19
C ALA A 83 8.17 1.43 2.07
N ALA A 84 8.34 0.92 0.85
CA ALA A 84 8.63 1.77 -0.31
C ALA A 84 7.50 2.77 -0.58
N ALA A 85 6.24 2.30 -0.55
CA ALA A 85 5.05 3.16 -0.68
C ALA A 85 5.04 4.28 0.36
N ALA A 86 5.23 3.96 1.65
CA ALA A 86 5.20 4.93 2.73
C ALA A 86 6.35 5.95 2.67
N LEU A 87 7.55 5.53 2.28
CA LEU A 87 8.69 6.44 2.10
C LEU A 87 8.44 7.41 0.96
N LEU A 88 7.96 6.91 -0.18
CA LEU A 88 7.61 7.75 -1.34
C LEU A 88 6.46 8.70 -1.00
N ASP A 89 5.47 8.22 -0.23
CA ASP A 89 4.35 9.03 0.25
C ASP A 89 4.83 10.21 1.11
N GLY A 90 5.74 9.96 2.06
CA GLY A 90 6.34 11.00 2.88
C GLY A 90 7.12 12.03 2.06
N LEU A 91 7.90 11.59 1.07
CA LEU A 91 8.60 12.51 0.16
C LEU A 91 7.60 13.34 -0.66
N ALA A 92 6.58 12.72 -1.24
CA ALA A 92 5.61 13.42 -2.07
C ALA A 92 4.75 14.39 -1.26
N LEU A 93 4.35 14.06 -0.04
CA LEU A 93 3.64 15.00 0.84
C LEU A 93 4.49 16.24 1.17
N ALA A 94 5.80 16.07 1.35
CA ALA A 94 6.71 17.16 1.70
C ALA A 94 7.08 18.05 0.50
N TRP A 95 7.33 17.46 -0.68
CA TRP A 95 7.89 18.19 -1.83
C TRP A 95 7.00 18.23 -3.07
N ALA A 96 5.94 17.44 -3.13
CA ALA A 96 4.99 17.40 -4.25
C ALA A 96 3.52 17.25 -3.80
N PRO A 97 3.01 18.06 -2.84
CA PRO A 97 1.68 17.88 -2.27
C PRO A 97 0.54 17.99 -3.30
N GLY A 98 0.78 18.66 -4.44
CA GLY A 98 -0.15 18.72 -5.56
C GLY A 98 -0.51 17.36 -6.20
N LEU A 99 0.23 16.29 -5.87
CA LEU A 99 -0.12 14.92 -6.26
C LEU A 99 -1.41 14.44 -5.59
N TYR A 100 -1.76 14.98 -4.43
CA TYR A 100 -2.89 14.56 -3.60
C TYR A 100 -4.09 15.51 -3.70
N GLY A 101 -3.86 16.79 -3.96
CA GLY A 101 -4.92 17.78 -4.04
C GLY A 101 -4.38 19.20 -4.08
N THR A 102 -5.27 20.16 -4.32
CA THR A 102 -4.95 21.60 -4.34
C THR A 102 -5.15 22.27 -2.98
N GLU A 103 -5.85 21.61 -2.06
CA GLU A 103 -6.19 22.13 -0.74
C GLU A 103 -5.59 21.26 0.36
N THR A 104 -5.20 21.89 1.47
CA THR A 104 -4.56 21.21 2.61
C THR A 104 -5.41 20.07 3.16
N ALA A 105 -6.74 20.23 3.19
CA ALA A 105 -7.66 19.19 3.65
C ALA A 105 -7.62 17.93 2.76
N TYR A 106 -7.55 18.12 1.43
CA TYR A 106 -7.44 17.00 0.49
C TYR A 106 -6.09 16.29 0.57
N VAL A 107 -5.01 17.06 0.72
CA VAL A 107 -3.67 16.50 0.91
C VAL A 107 -3.60 15.67 2.20
N ALA A 108 -4.12 16.20 3.31
CA ALA A 108 -4.15 15.50 4.59
C ALA A 108 -5.05 14.24 4.54
N GLY A 109 -6.24 14.35 3.94
CA GLY A 109 -7.16 13.22 3.80
C GLY A 109 -6.59 12.09 2.94
N ALA A 110 -5.95 12.42 1.82
CA ALA A 110 -5.30 11.45 0.96
C ALA A 110 -4.12 10.76 1.66
N GLY A 111 -3.23 11.52 2.29
CA GLY A 111 -2.08 10.99 3.04
C GLY A 111 -2.52 10.08 4.19
N ALA A 112 -3.54 10.50 4.96
CA ALA A 112 -4.11 9.67 6.02
C ALA A 112 -4.72 8.36 5.48
N THR A 113 -5.38 8.41 4.33
CA THR A 113 -5.96 7.22 3.69
C THR A 113 -4.89 6.25 3.18
N ILE A 114 -3.78 6.77 2.63
CA ILE A 114 -2.64 5.94 2.19
C ILE A 114 -1.95 5.30 3.39
N LEU A 115 -1.73 6.05 4.48
CA LEU A 115 -1.17 5.49 5.72
C LEU A 115 -2.07 4.38 6.29
N TRP A 116 -3.38 4.58 6.27
CA TRP A 116 -4.34 3.54 6.65
C TRP A 116 -4.23 2.30 5.75
N GLY A 117 -4.22 2.49 4.43
CA GLY A 117 -4.05 1.40 3.46
C GLY A 117 -2.73 0.65 3.61
N ALA A 118 -1.64 1.35 3.94
CA ALA A 118 -0.35 0.75 4.25
C ALA A 118 -0.45 -0.18 5.47
N GLY A 119 -1.08 0.27 6.56
CA GLY A 119 -1.33 -0.56 7.74
C GLY A 119 -2.18 -1.80 7.43
N VAL A 120 -3.27 -1.61 6.68
CA VAL A 120 -4.14 -2.71 6.21
C VAL A 120 -3.36 -3.72 5.37
N ALA A 121 -2.54 -3.26 4.42
CA ALA A 121 -1.74 -4.12 3.57
C ALA A 121 -0.76 -4.98 4.39
N ILE A 122 -0.08 -4.39 5.38
CA ILE A 122 0.81 -5.14 6.27
C ILE A 122 0.04 -6.23 7.02
N VAL A 123 -1.09 -5.88 7.66
CA VAL A 123 -1.92 -6.85 8.40
C VAL A 123 -2.39 -7.98 7.50
N LEU A 124 -2.93 -7.66 6.32
CA LEU A 124 -3.37 -8.67 5.35
C LEU A 124 -2.19 -9.51 4.84
N GLY A 125 -1.02 -8.91 4.62
CA GLY A 125 0.20 -9.60 4.24
C GLY A 125 0.59 -10.68 5.26
N PHE A 126 0.47 -10.39 6.56
CA PHE A 126 0.67 -11.36 7.64
C PHE A 126 -0.44 -12.42 7.68
N VAL A 127 -1.72 -12.03 7.60
CA VAL A 127 -2.86 -12.96 7.62
C VAL A 127 -2.79 -13.96 6.45
N MET A 128 -2.31 -13.51 5.29
CA MET A 128 -2.19 -14.32 4.08
C MET A 128 -0.85 -15.03 3.96
N ASN A 129 0.08 -14.81 4.91
CA ASN A 129 1.35 -15.50 4.98
C ASN A 129 1.16 -16.93 5.51
N ARG A 130 1.43 -17.92 4.68
CA ARG A 130 1.24 -19.33 5.06
C ARG A 130 2.59 -20.03 5.11
N ALA A 131 2.87 -20.69 6.23
CA ALA A 131 4.00 -21.60 6.34
C ALA A 131 3.87 -22.68 5.25
N SER A 132 4.91 -22.85 4.46
CA SER A 132 5.01 -23.88 3.41
C SER A 132 5.78 -25.08 3.92
#